data_AF-A0A383E1V5-F1
#
_entry.id   AF-A0A383E1V5-F1
#
_cell.length_a   1.000
_cell.length_b   1.000
_cell.length_c   1.000
_cell.angle_alpha   90.00
_cell.angle_beta   90.00
_cell.angle_gamma   90.00
#
_symmetry.space_group_name_H-M   'P 1'
#
loop_
_entity.id
_entity.type
_entity.pdbx_description
1 polymer ?
#
loop_
_entity_poly.entity_id
_entity_poly.type
_entity_poly.pdbx_seq_one_letter_code
_entity_poly.pdbx_strand_id
1 'polypeptide(L)' 'LDREAGIGWIPNVAVDPTHQGAGVGRQLMEHAIDFMRAEGMEAAKIETLQQNDVGSNFYPSVGFKEVGLQIHYLMRL' A
#
# COMPACT_ATOMS: atom_id res chain seq x y z
N LEU A 1 7.69 -2.29 -10.08
CA LEU A 1 7.05 -3.58 -10.38
C LEU A 1 8.13 -4.64 -10.34
N ASP A 2 7.94 -5.67 -9.54
CA ASP A 2 8.76 -6.88 -9.58
C ASP A 2 8.10 -7.85 -10.57
N ARG A 3 8.61 -7.85 -11.81
CA ARG A 3 8.02 -8.67 -12.89
C ARG A 3 8.34 -10.16 -12.73
N GLU A 4 9.41 -10.50 -12.03
CA GLU A 4 9.79 -11.90 -11.79
C GLU A 4 8.85 -12.52 -10.74
N ALA A 5 8.57 -11.80 -9.65
CA ALA A 5 7.63 -12.25 -8.64
C ALA A 5 6.16 -11.99 -8.98
N GLY A 6 5.87 -11.18 -10.01
CA GLY A 6 4.51 -10.74 -10.35
C GLY A 6 3.90 -9.78 -9.33
N ILE A 7 4.72 -9.02 -8.59
CA ILE A 7 4.27 -8.15 -7.49
C ILE A 7 4.47 -6.67 -7.83
N GLY A 8 3.40 -5.89 -7.76
CA GLY A 8 3.46 -4.43 -7.74
C GLY A 8 3.61 -3.89 -6.32
N TRP A 9 4.56 -2.98 -6.09
CA TRP A 9 4.80 -2.41 -4.76
C TRP A 9 4.41 -0.94 -4.70
N ILE A 10 3.64 -0.57 -3.69
CA ILE A 10 3.28 0.81 -3.35
C ILE A 10 4.08 1.17 -2.10
N PRO A 11 5.23 1.86 -2.24
CA PRO A 11 6.10 2.13 -1.10
C PRO A 11 5.52 3.20 -0.17
N ASN A 12 4.79 4.18 -0.73
CA ASN A 12 4.18 5.27 0.02
C ASN A 12 2.92 5.76 -0.68
N VAL A 13 1.94 6.19 0.11
CA VAL A 13 0.79 6.96 -0.34
C VAL A 13 0.48 8.01 0.71
N ALA A 14 0.20 9.24 0.27
CA ALA A 14 -0.15 10.33 1.15
C ALA A 14 -1.18 11.24 0.47
N VAL A 15 -2.07 11.82 1.28
CA VAL A 15 -3.03 12.83 0.87
C VAL A 15 -2.88 13.99 1.85
N ASP A 16 -2.82 15.20 1.32
CA ASP A 16 -2.80 16.42 2.14
C ASP A 16 -3.95 16.40 3.16
N PRO A 17 -3.72 16.75 4.44
CA PRO A 17 -4.75 16.69 5.48
C PRO A 17 -6.05 17.40 5.11
N THR A 18 -5.98 18.51 4.37
CA THR A 18 -7.17 19.29 3.95
C THR A 18 -8.01 18.60 2.87
N HIS A 19 -7.47 17.55 2.25
CA HIS A 19 -8.11 16.76 1.19
C HIS A 19 -8.41 15.31 1.63
N GLN A 20 -8.12 14.96 2.89
CA GLN A 20 -8.46 13.65 3.45
C GLN A 20 -9.97 13.51 3.66
N GLY A 21 -10.46 12.26 3.71
CA GLY A 21 -11.89 11.98 3.84
C GLY A 21 -12.73 12.22 2.57
N ALA A 22 -12.18 12.88 1.55
CA ALA A 22 -12.84 13.13 0.26
C ALA A 22 -12.70 11.99 -0.77
N GLY A 23 -12.14 10.85 -0.36
CA GLY A 23 -11.95 9.68 -1.25
C GLY A 23 -10.72 9.74 -2.16
N VAL A 24 -9.88 10.78 -2.09
CA VAL A 24 -8.67 10.92 -2.92
C VAL A 24 -7.72 9.73 -2.77
N GLY A 25 -7.46 9.29 -1.54
CA GLY A 25 -6.58 8.14 -1.28
C GLY A 25 -7.08 6.86 -1.94
N ARG A 26 -8.40 6.63 -1.93
CA ARG A 26 -9.04 5.49 -2.60
C ARG A 26 -8.82 5.56 -4.12
N GLN A 27 -9.05 6.72 -4.73
CA GLN A 27 -8.84 6.90 -6.17
C GLN A 27 -7.38 6.66 -6.58
N LEU A 28 -6.42 7.16 -5.79
CA LEU A 28 -4.99 6.90 -6.01
C LEU A 28 -4.67 5.40 -5.94
N MET A 29 -5.24 4.70 -4.96
CA MET A 29 -5.02 3.27 -4.77
C MET A 29 -5.63 2.44 -5.90
N GLU A 30 -6.88 2.74 -6.28
CA GLU A 30 -7.57 2.07 -7.38
C GLU A 30 -6.80 2.26 -8.69
N HIS A 31 -6.35 3.48 -8.98
CA HIS A 31 -5.52 3.75 -10.16
C HIS A 31 -4.21 2.95 -10.15
N ALA A 32 -3.51 2.87 -9.01
CA ALA A 32 -2.29 2.10 -8.90
C ALA A 32 -2.53 0.59 -9.10
N ILE A 33 -3.61 0.05 -8.54
CA ILE A 33 -3.99 -1.36 -8.70
C ILE A 33 -4.35 -1.65 -10.16
N ASP A 34 -5.11 -0.78 -10.82
CA ASP A 34 -5.48 -0.97 -12.22
C ASP A 34 -4.26 -0.89 -13.15
N PHE A 35 -3.31 0.01 -12.86
CA PHE A 35 -2.01 0.02 -13.53
C PHE A 35 -1.26 -1.30 -13.35
N MET A 36 -1.18 -1.82 -12.12
CA MET A 36 -0.50 -3.10 -11.85
C MET A 36 -1.18 -4.27 -12.59
N ARG A 37 -2.52 -4.30 -12.65
CA ARG A 37 -3.27 -5.29 -13.43
C ARG A 37 -2.98 -5.19 -14.92
N ALA A 38 -2.97 -3.98 -15.47
CA ALA A 38 -2.66 -3.75 -16.89
C ALA A 38 -1.23 -4.21 -17.25
N GLU A 39 -0.30 -4.11 -16.30
CA GLU A 39 1.08 -4.58 -16.44
C GLU A 39 1.26 -6.09 -16.18
N GLY A 40 0.17 -6.82 -15.91
CA GLY A 40 0.17 -8.28 -15.71
C GLY A 40 0.67 -8.72 -14.34
N MET A 41 0.63 -7.85 -13.33
CA MET A 41 0.98 -8.24 -11.95
C MET A 41 -0.15 -9.04 -11.30
N GLU A 42 0.23 -10.00 -10.46
CA GLU A 42 -0.67 -10.91 -9.75
C GLU A 42 -1.06 -10.39 -8.37
N ALA A 43 -0.19 -9.60 -7.73
CA ALA A 43 -0.44 -9.05 -6.40
C ALA A 43 0.06 -7.62 -6.25
N ALA A 44 -0.64 -6.86 -5.39
CA ALA A 44 -0.18 -5.56 -4.91
C ALA A 44 0.31 -5.70 -3.46
N LYS A 45 1.47 -5.12 -3.17
CA LYS A 45 2.09 -5.10 -1.85
C LYS A 45 2.13 -3.67 -1.32
N ILE A 46 1.85 -3.52 -0.02
CA ILE A 46 2.18 -2.34 0.77
C ILE A 46 2.71 -2.80 2.13
N GLU A 47 3.59 -1.99 2.70
CA GLU A 47 4.08 -2.16 4.07
C GLU A 47 3.66 -0.94 4.87
N THR A 48 3.26 -1.16 6.12
CA THR A 48 2.89 -0.09 7.02
C THR A 48 3.35 -0.42 8.43
N LEU A 49 3.51 0.62 9.25
CA LEU A 49 3.73 0.44 10.68
C LEU A 49 2.45 -0.09 11.32
N GLN A 50 2.60 -0.97 12.30
CA GLN A 50 1.48 -1.51 13.09
C GLN A 50 0.67 -0.41 13.79
N GLN A 51 1.33 0.69 14.16
CA GLN A 51 0.73 1.85 14.83
C GLN A 51 0.04 2.83 13.87
N ASN A 52 -0.02 2.53 12.56
CA ASN A 52 -0.69 3.39 11.60
C ASN A 52 -2.20 3.11 11.59
N ASP A 53 -2.92 3.74 12.52
CA ASP A 53 -4.38 3.56 12.68
C ASP A 53 -5.19 3.97 11.45
N VAL A 54 -4.68 4.90 10.64
CA VAL A 54 -5.31 5.29 9.37
C VAL A 54 -5.14 4.16 8.36
N GLY A 55 -3.90 3.66 8.21
CA GLY A 55 -3.56 2.58 7.29
C GLY A 55 -4.28 1.26 7.63
N SER A 56 -4.40 0.92 8.91
CA SER A 56 -5.03 -0.33 9.37
C SER A 56 -6.50 -0.45 8.95
N ASN A 57 -7.19 0.67 8.79
CA ASN A 57 -8.55 0.70 8.27
C ASN A 57 -8.59 0.92 6.75
N PHE A 58 -7.71 1.78 6.24
CA PHE A 58 -7.72 2.18 4.83
C PHE A 58 -7.36 1.02 3.90
N TYR A 59 -6.26 0.29 4.13
CA TYR A 59 -5.82 -0.77 3.21
C TYR A 59 -6.81 -1.93 3.09
N PRO A 60 -7.41 -2.46 4.18
CA PRO A 60 -8.48 -3.43 4.07
C PRO A 60 -9.70 -2.93 3.30
N SER A 61 -10.04 -1.63 3.44
CA SER A 61 -11.19 -1.03 2.74
C SER A 61 -11.02 -0.94 1.21
N VAL A 62 -9.81 -1.14 0.70
CA VAL A 62 -9.47 -1.16 -0.74
C VAL A 62 -9.01 -2.55 -1.19
N GLY A 63 -9.20 -3.58 -0.35
CA GLY A 63 -9.04 -4.99 -0.71
C GLY A 63 -7.73 -5.65 -0.28
N PHE A 64 -6.82 -4.93 0.37
CA PHE A 64 -5.62 -5.55 0.95
C PHE A 64 -5.99 -6.45 2.13
N LYS A 65 -5.16 -7.47 2.36
CA LYS A 65 -5.23 -8.32 3.54
C LYS A 65 -3.88 -8.30 4.21
N GLU A 66 -3.88 -8.31 5.54
CA GLU A 66 -2.66 -8.54 6.29
C GLU A 66 -2.17 -9.96 6.02
N VAL A 67 -0.88 -10.11 5.65
CA VAL A 67 -0.26 -11.39 5.32
C VAL A 67 0.96 -11.72 6.17
N GLY A 68 1.43 -10.79 7.00
CA GLY A 68 2.58 -11.00 7.87
C GLY A 68 3.08 -9.75 8.58
N LEU A 69 3.97 -9.95 9.56
CA LEU A 69 4.66 -8.91 10.31
C LEU A 69 6.15 -8.96 10.02
N GLN A 70 6.79 -7.79 9.93
CA GLN A 70 8.22 -7.66 9.68
C GLN A 70 8.88 -6.86 10.81
N ILE A 71 9.96 -7.42 11.37
CA ILE A 71 10.77 -6.78 12.41
C ILE A 71 12.05 -6.25 11.76
N HIS A 72 12.31 -4.95 11.92
CA HIS A 72 13.52 -4.30 11.43
C HIS A 72 14.48 -4.05 12.59
N TYR A 73 15.69 -4.60 12.51
CA TYR A 73 16.79 -4.27 13.42
C TYR A 73 17.66 -3.17 12.81
N LEU A 74 18.09 -2.22 13.63
CA LEU A 74 19.06 -1.20 13.25
C LEU A 74 20.06 -0.99 14.40
N MET A 75 21.32 -0.74 14.06
CA MET A 75 22.37 -0.37 15.00
C MET A 75 23.05 0.89 14.49
N ARG A 76 23.25 1.85 15.39
CA ARG A 76 24.09 3.02 15.11
C ARG A 76 25.55 2.59 15.15
N LEU A 77 26.31 2.95 14.12
CA LEU A 77 27.77 2.79 14.08
C LEU A 77 28.45 3.88 14.91
#